data_AF-A0A8X6I9A5-F1
#
_entry.id   AF-A0A8X6I9A5-F1
#
_cell.length_a   1.000
_cell.length_b   1.000
_cell.length_c   1.000
_cell.angle_alpha   90.00
_cell.angle_beta   90.00
_cell.angle_gamma   90.00
#
_symmetry.space_group_name_H-M   'P 1'
#
loop_
_entity.id
_entity.type
_entity.pdbx_description
1 polymer ?
#
loop_
_entity_poly.entity_id
_entity_poly.type
_entity_poly.pdbx_seq_one_letter_code
_entity_poly.pdbx_strand_id
1 'polypeptide(L)'
;CTATCGNKGFRSRRVQCVWHGTEEVAPPSACKGSPSPSTMPYGRNPCKDEDEEDCYDLSTYCDVVKGTKLCEASQFRLQCCASCGMQK
;
A
#
# COMPACT_ATOMS: atom_id res chain seq x y z
N CYS A 1 -4.06 -12.00 -2.43
CA CYS A 1 -3.81 -10.90 -1.48
C CYS A 1 -2.95 -11.48 -0.37
N THR A 2 -1.85 -10.83 0.02
CA THR A 2 -0.97 -11.33 1.10
C THR A 2 -1.35 -10.78 2.49
N ALA A 3 -2.32 -9.88 2.60
CA ALA A 3 -2.79 -9.35 3.87
C ALA A 3 -3.77 -10.33 4.55
N THR A 4 -3.54 -10.63 5.83
CA THR A 4 -4.46 -11.37 6.71
C THR A 4 -5.40 -10.44 7.47
N CYS A 5 -5.01 -9.16 7.62
CA CYS A 5 -5.83 -8.05 8.11
C CYS A 5 -5.24 -6.71 7.63
N GLY A 6 -6.06 -5.66 7.55
CA GLY A 6 -5.65 -4.33 7.08
C GLY A 6 -5.41 -4.21 5.56
N ASN A 7 -5.05 -3.01 5.10
CA ASN A 7 -4.84 -2.68 3.68
C ASN A 7 -3.36 -2.76 3.24
N LYS A 8 -2.45 -3.10 4.15
CA LYS A 8 -1.02 -3.24 3.86
C LYS A 8 -0.73 -4.65 3.33
N GLY A 9 -0.66 -4.80 2.02
CA GLY A 9 -0.30 -6.08 1.39
C GLY A 9 -0.23 -6.03 -0.13
N PHE A 10 0.36 -7.06 -0.73
CA PHE A 10 0.45 -7.20 -2.18
C PHE A 10 -0.75 -8.01 -2.70
N ARG A 11 -1.45 -7.46 -3.69
CA ARG A 11 -2.49 -8.18 -4.45
C ARG A 11 -1.94 -8.53 -5.83
N SER A 12 -1.54 -9.79 -6.00
CA SER A 12 -1.22 -10.37 -7.31
C SER A 12 -2.43 -11.16 -7.85
N ARG A 13 -2.56 -11.20 -9.18
CA ARG A 13 -3.49 -12.10 -9.90
C ARG A 13 -2.68 -13.28 -10.40
N ARG A 14 -3.08 -14.51 -10.07
CA ARG A 14 -2.50 -15.72 -10.67
C ARG A 14 -3.23 -16.03 -11.96
N VAL A 15 -2.48 -16.31 -13.02
CA VAL A 15 -3.00 -16.72 -14.33
C VAL A 15 -2.45 -18.12 -14.63
N GLN A 16 -3.28 -19.01 -15.16
CA GLN A 16 -2.87 -20.31 -15.68
C GLN A 16 -3.30 -20.45 -17.15
N CYS A 17 -2.46 -21.11 -17.94
CA CYS A 17 -2.76 -21.53 -19.30
C CYS A 17 -3.62 -22.80 -19.22
N VAL A 18 -4.74 -22.85 -19.94
CA VAL A 18 -5.64 -24.01 -19.96
C VAL A 18 -6.04 -24.38 -21.39
N TRP A 19 -6.40 -25.64 -21.60
CA TRP A 19 -6.95 -26.10 -22.87
C TRP A 19 -8.39 -25.61 -23.05
N HIS A 20 -8.70 -25.11 -24.25
CA HIS A 20 -10.07 -24.71 -24.58
C HIS A 20 -10.98 -25.94 -24.62
N GLY A 21 -12.05 -25.93 -23.84
CA GLY A 21 -13.07 -26.99 -23.78
C GLY A 21 -12.89 -27.98 -22.63
N THR A 22 -11.66 -28.31 -22.23
CA THR A 22 -11.43 -29.18 -21.06
C THR A 22 -11.08 -28.40 -19.79
N GLU A 23 -10.65 -27.14 -19.92
CA GLU A 23 -10.18 -26.28 -18.82
C GLU A 23 -8.98 -26.86 -18.05
N GLU A 24 -8.40 -27.94 -18.54
CA GLU A 24 -7.23 -28.57 -17.93
C GLU A 24 -5.99 -27.70 -18.10
N VAL A 25 -5.13 -27.71 -17.07
CA VAL A 25 -3.90 -26.92 -17.05
C VAL A 25 -2.97 -27.37 -18.18
N ALA A 26 -2.71 -26.45 -19.10
CA ALA A 26 -1.81 -26.67 -20.22
C ALA A 26 -0.36 -26.33 -19.82
N PRO A 27 0.64 -26.98 -20.47
CA PRO A 27 2.04 -26.63 -20.24
C PRO A 27 2.31 -25.17 -20.65
N PRO A 28 3.26 -24.46 -20.00
CA PRO A 28 3.54 -23.05 -20.30
C PRO A 28 3.93 -22.79 -21.76
N SER A 29 4.52 -23.80 -22.42
CA SER A 29 4.88 -23.74 -23.84
C SER A 29 3.68 -23.63 -24.79
N ALA A 30 2.49 -24.08 -24.38
CA ALA A 30 1.29 -24.03 -25.20
C ALA A 30 0.75 -22.60 -25.38
N CYS A 31 0.98 -21.71 -24.41
CA CYS A 31 0.61 -20.30 -24.47
C CYS A 31 1.77 -19.40 -24.99
N LYS A 32 2.84 -19.99 -25.52
CA LYS A 32 4.03 -19.24 -25.97
C LYS A 32 3.70 -18.45 -27.24
N GLY A 33 3.65 -17.12 -27.12
CA GLY A 33 3.27 -16.20 -28.22
C GLY A 33 1.84 -15.68 -28.16
N SER A 34 1.01 -16.18 -27.24
CA SER A 34 -0.26 -15.54 -26.91
C SER A 34 0.01 -14.18 -26.26
N PRO A 35 -0.83 -13.16 -26.50
CA PRO A 35 -0.72 -11.90 -25.78
C PRO A 35 -0.80 -12.18 -24.28
N SER A 36 0.20 -11.71 -23.53
CA SER A 36 0.16 -11.83 -22.07
C SER A 36 -1.15 -11.24 -21.58
N PRO A 37 -1.93 -11.95 -20.75
CA PRO A 37 -3.10 -11.36 -20.15
C PRO A 37 -2.65 -10.09 -19.44
N SER A 38 -3.38 -9.00 -19.70
CA SER A 38 -2.98 -7.66 -19.28
C SER A 38 -2.57 -7.69 -17.81
N THR A 39 -1.29 -7.43 -17.53
CA THR A 39 -0.74 -7.37 -16.17
C THR A 39 -1.30 -6.18 -15.40
N MET A 40 -1.96 -5.26 -16.12
CA MET A 40 -2.73 -4.19 -15.52
C MET A 40 -3.87 -4.81 -14.70
N PRO A 41 -3.92 -4.59 -13.38
CA PRO A 41 -5.08 -4.97 -12.60
C PRO A 41 -6.27 -4.17 -13.11
N TYR A 42 -7.11 -4.84 -13.91
CA TYR A 42 -8.42 -4.36 -14.28
C TYR A 42 -9.19 -4.04 -13.00
N GLY A 43 -9.53 -2.76 -12.81
CA GLY A 43 -10.29 -2.29 -11.64
C GLY A 43 -9.47 -1.92 -10.42
N ARG A 44 -8.27 -1.35 -10.58
CA ARG A 44 -7.54 -0.71 -9.47
C ARG A 44 -8.08 0.71 -9.28
N ASN A 45 -9.10 0.88 -8.44
CA ASN A 45 -8.92 1.96 -7.48
C ASN A 45 -7.75 1.49 -6.61
N PRO A 46 -6.70 2.30 -6.38
CA PRO A 46 -5.80 2.00 -5.26
C PRO A 46 -6.68 1.69 -4.05
N CYS A 47 -6.23 0.82 -3.14
CA CYS A 47 -6.80 0.86 -1.79
C CYS A 47 -6.79 2.33 -1.44
N LYS A 48 -7.97 2.97 -1.40
CA LYS A 48 -8.03 4.34 -0.94
C LYS A 48 -7.43 4.22 0.44
N ASP A 49 -6.37 4.96 0.69
CA ASP A 49 -6.04 5.28 2.06
C ASP A 49 -7.29 6.05 2.53
N GLU A 50 -8.30 5.30 3.01
CA GLU A 50 -9.44 5.87 3.74
C GLU A 50 -8.94 6.45 5.06
N ASP A 51 -7.67 6.19 5.39
CA ASP A 51 -6.84 6.98 6.25
C ASP A 51 -6.20 8.12 5.42
N GLU A 52 -6.97 9.20 5.19
CA GLU A 52 -6.34 10.50 5.44
C GLU A 52 -5.86 10.39 6.89
N GLU A 53 -4.61 9.95 7.07
CA GLU A 53 -4.10 9.50 8.36
C GLU A 53 -4.43 10.56 9.39
N ASP A 54 -5.31 10.24 10.32
CA ASP A 54 -5.36 10.98 11.57
C ASP A 54 -3.97 10.79 12.17
N CYS A 55 -3.13 11.78 11.95
CA CYS A 55 -1.77 11.78 12.41
C CYS A 55 -1.82 12.11 13.91
N TYR A 56 -1.27 11.21 14.74
CA TYR A 56 -1.24 11.33 16.19
C TYR A 56 0.20 11.39 16.71
N ASP A 57 0.40 12.11 17.80
CA ASP A 57 1.70 12.17 18.47
C ASP A 57 2.04 10.81 19.12
N LEU A 58 3.25 10.32 18.87
CA LEU A 58 3.77 9.04 19.34
C LEU A 58 4.58 9.16 20.64
N SER A 59 4.85 10.38 21.09
CA SER A 59 5.66 10.65 22.29
C SER A 59 4.94 11.64 23.20
N THR A 60 4.99 11.38 24.51
CA THR A 60 4.48 12.32 25.52
C THR A 60 5.29 13.60 25.61
N TYR A 61 6.49 13.63 25.02
CA TYR A 61 7.31 14.84 24.91
C TYR A 61 6.87 15.77 23.77
N CYS A 62 5.86 15.41 22.98
CA CYS A 62 5.43 16.22 21.85
C CYS A 62 4.88 17.60 22.26
N ASP A 63 4.32 17.75 23.46
CA ASP A 63 3.95 19.05 24.04
C ASP A 63 5.16 19.99 24.19
N VAL A 64 6.33 19.43 24.53
CA VAL A 64 7.59 20.18 24.64
C VAL A 64 8.13 20.49 23.25
N VAL A 65 8.08 19.51 22.33
CA VAL A 65 8.51 19.67 20.93
C VAL A 65 7.74 20.82 20.26
N LYS A 66 6.43 20.92 20.50
CA LYS A 66 5.55 21.99 19.98
C LYS A 66 6.03 23.40 20.31
N GLY A 67 6.59 23.61 21.51
CA GLY A 67 7.10 24.89 22.00
C GLY A 67 8.57 25.18 21.64
N THR A 68 9.21 24.33 20.85
CA THR A 68 10.64 24.45 20.49
C THR A 68 10.84 24.36 18.97
N LYS A 69 12.07 24.53 18.50
CA LYS A 69 12.43 24.38 17.07
C LYS A 69 12.66 22.93 16.63
N LEU A 70 12.33 21.97 17.49
CA LEU A 70 12.62 20.57 17.21
C LEU A 70 11.77 20.00 16.05
N CYS A 71 10.61 20.61 15.73
CA CYS A 71 9.79 20.25 14.58
C CYS A 71 10.46 20.40 13.20
N GLU A 72 11.60 21.12 13.12
CA GLU A 72 12.41 21.23 11.91
C GLU A 72 13.19 19.93 11.64
N ALA A 73 13.50 19.15 12.68
CA ALA A 73 14.18 17.88 12.55
C ALA A 73 13.17 16.77 12.19
N SER A 74 13.48 16.00 11.15
CA SER A 74 12.61 14.97 10.58
C SER A 74 12.18 13.91 11.60
N GLN A 75 13.07 13.55 12.54
CA GLN A 75 12.76 12.59 13.60
C GLN A 75 11.61 13.04 14.51
N PHE A 76 11.56 14.33 14.86
CA PHE A 76 10.50 14.88 15.71
C PHE A 76 9.24 15.14 14.89
N ARG A 77 9.37 15.51 13.61
CA ARG A 77 8.22 15.66 12.72
C ARG A 77 7.49 14.33 12.46
N LEU A 78 8.22 13.21 12.42
CA LEU A 78 7.62 11.87 12.29
C LEU A 78 6.97 11.39 13.60
N GLN A 79 7.55 11.73 14.76
CA GLN A 79 7.03 11.29 16.06
C GLN A 79 5.95 12.21 16.64
N CYS A 80 5.96 13.49 16.29
CA CYS A 80 5.11 14.53 16.85
C CYS A 80 4.35 15.25 15.73
N CYS A 81 3.75 14.48 14.83
CA CYS A 81 3.17 15.03 13.61
C CYS A 81 1.94 15.91 13.90
N ALA A 82 1.15 15.61 14.94
CA ALA A 82 0.00 16.41 15.34
C ALA A 82 0.47 17.72 15.99
N SER A 83 1.45 17.64 16.89
CA SER A 83 2.07 18.80 17.54
C SER A 83 2.81 19.72 16.55
N CYS A 84 3.52 19.17 15.58
CA CYS A 84 4.26 19.93 14.57
C CYS A 84 3.39 20.42 13.41
N GLY A 85 2.23 19.80 13.17
CA GLY A 85 1.26 20.21 12.13
C GLY A 85 0.44 21.46 12.49
N MET A 86 0.43 21.87 13.76
CA MET A 86 -0.30 23.07 14.23
C MET A 86 0.46 24.40 14.04
N GLN A 87 1.68 24.39 13.49
CA GLN A 87 2.44 25.62 13.26
C GLN A 87 2.00 26.32 11.97
N LYS A 88 1.00 27.21 12.06
CA LYS A 88 0.68 28.25 11.06
C LYS A 88 1.31 29.58 11.45
#